data_AF-A0A518CFP2-F1
#
_entry.id   AF-A0A518CFP2-F1
#
_cell.length_a   1.000
_cell.length_b   1.000
_cell.length_c   1.000
_cell.angle_alpha   90.00
_cell.angle_beta   90.00
_cell.angle_gamma   90.00
#
_symmetry.space_group_name_H-M   'P 1'
#
loop_
_entity.id
_entity.type
_entity.pdbx_description
1 polymer ?
#
loop_
_entity_poly.entity_id
_entity_poly.type
_entity_poly.pdbx_seq_one_letter_code
_entity_poly.pdbx_strand_id
1 'polypeptide(L)'
;MKASRRGDAKVVIIILVVVFGVMALLCAGIVVALLVPAIGQARMAAQRMQSQNNLKVIGLALHNYHDTYGTLPPAYIPDEDGQPMHSWRVLILPFVEANHIYAQYD
;
A
#
# COMPACT_ATOMS: atom_id res chain seq x y z
N MET A 1 10.67 -60.63 29.26
CA MET A 1 9.52 -59.71 29.05
C MET A 1 9.87 -58.19 29.01
N LYS A 2 11.12 -57.75 29.24
CA LYS A 2 11.49 -56.31 29.24
C LYS A 2 11.70 -55.70 27.83
N ALA A 3 11.95 -56.53 26.82
CA ALA A 3 12.20 -56.09 25.44
C ALA A 3 10.93 -55.72 24.65
N SER A 4 9.79 -56.37 24.91
CA SER A 4 8.51 -56.12 24.19
C SER A 4 7.90 -54.75 24.54
N ARG A 5 7.90 -54.33 25.81
CA ARG A 5 7.40 -52.99 26.22
C ARG A 5 8.13 -51.81 25.57
N ARG A 6 9.39 -51.99 25.16
CA ARG A 6 10.22 -50.94 24.53
C ARG A 6 9.86 -50.75 23.05
N GLY A 7 9.34 -51.78 22.38
CA GLY A 7 8.79 -51.68 21.03
C GLY A 7 7.48 -50.89 21.03
N ASP A 8 6.58 -51.24 21.95
CA ASP A 8 5.27 -50.61 22.09
C ASP A 8 5.39 -49.11 22.41
N ALA A 9 6.30 -48.72 23.32
CA ALA A 9 6.53 -47.31 23.64
C ALA A 9 7.05 -46.48 22.44
N LYS A 10 7.91 -47.06 21.59
CA LYS A 10 8.41 -46.38 20.39
C LYS A 10 7.30 -46.17 19.37
N VAL A 11 6.42 -47.15 19.20
CA VAL A 11 5.27 -47.07 18.28
C VAL A 11 4.30 -45.98 18.75
N VAL A 12 4.01 -45.91 20.06
CA VAL A 12 3.14 -44.86 20.63
C VAL A 12 3.72 -43.46 20.39
N ILE A 13 5.02 -43.27 20.61
CA ILE A 13 5.68 -41.97 20.37
C ILE A 13 5.57 -41.56 18.89
N ILE A 14 5.82 -42.49 17.97
CA ILE A 14 5.70 -42.23 16.52
C ILE A 14 4.28 -41.79 16.18
N ILE A 15 3.26 -42.49 16.67
CA ILE A 15 1.85 -42.15 16.40
C ILE A 15 1.53 -40.75 16.93
N LEU A 16 1.93 -40.42 18.17
CA LEU A 16 1.68 -39.10 18.73
C LEU A 16 2.34 -38.00 17.91
N VAL A 17 3.62 -38.16 17.56
CA VAL A 17 4.36 -37.16 16.77
C VAL A 17 3.70 -36.96 15.39
N VAL A 18 3.32 -38.06 14.73
CA VAL A 18 2.66 -37.99 13.40
C VAL A 18 1.31 -37.28 13.51
N VAL A 19 0.47 -37.64 14.48
CA VAL A 19 -0.86 -37.03 14.65
C VAL A 19 -0.76 -35.54 14.94
N PHE A 20 0.11 -35.14 15.86
CA PHE A 20 0.31 -33.72 16.17
C PHE A 20 0.90 -32.95 14.98
N GLY A 21 1.85 -33.54 14.25
CA GLY A 21 2.45 -32.92 13.07
C GLY A 21 1.42 -32.68 11.96
N VAL A 22 0.59 -33.68 11.65
CA VAL A 22 -0.48 -33.55 10.64
C VAL A 22 -1.50 -32.51 11.08
N MET A 23 -1.94 -32.54 12.34
CA MET A 23 -2.88 -31.55 12.86
C MET A 23 -2.34 -30.13 12.72
N ALA A 24 -1.09 -29.89 13.12
CA ALA A 24 -0.48 -28.57 13.03
C ALA A 24 -0.39 -28.06 11.58
N LEU A 25 0.00 -28.93 10.63
CA LEU A 25 0.07 -28.58 9.21
C LEU A 25 -1.30 -28.26 8.61
N LEU A 26 -2.34 -29.01 8.98
CA LEU A 26 -3.71 -28.74 8.54
C LEU A 26 -4.19 -27.37 9.05
N CYS A 27 -3.98 -27.07 10.33
CA CYS A 27 -4.36 -25.79 10.92
C CYS A 27 -3.61 -24.62 10.23
N ALA A 28 -2.30 -24.74 10.04
CA ALA A 28 -1.50 -23.72 9.36
C ALA A 28 -1.95 -23.51 7.91
N GLY A 29 -2.24 -24.60 7.18
CA GLY A 29 -2.73 -24.55 5.81
C GLY A 29 -4.06 -23.81 5.68
N ILE A 30 -5.03 -24.07 6.57
CA ILE A 30 -6.33 -23.39 6.59
C ILE A 30 -6.15 -21.89 6.82
N VAL A 31 -5.32 -21.50 7.79
CA VAL A 31 -5.06 -20.09 8.08
C VAL A 31 -4.47 -19.38 6.86
N VAL A 32 -3.45 -19.95 6.22
CA VAL A 32 -2.84 -19.36 5.01
C VAL A 32 -3.83 -19.30 3.86
N ALA A 33 -4.61 -20.36 3.63
CA ALA A 33 -5.60 -20.42 2.56
C ALA A 33 -6.67 -19.32 2.68
N LEU A 34 -7.05 -18.94 3.90
CA LEU A 34 -7.99 -17.84 4.13
C LEU A 34 -7.33 -16.45 4.03
N LEU A 35 -6.08 -16.32 4.47
CA LEU A 35 -5.38 -15.02 4.52
C LEU A 35 -4.91 -14.55 3.14
N VAL A 36 -4.37 -15.43 2.30
CA VAL A 36 -3.81 -15.06 0.98
C VAL A 36 -4.81 -14.29 0.09
N PRO A 37 -6.05 -14.78 -0.14
CA PRO A 37 -7.01 -14.04 -0.96
C PRO A 37 -7.44 -12.72 -0.28
N ALA A 38 -7.55 -12.70 1.05
CA ALA A 38 -7.95 -11.51 1.80
C ALA A 38 -6.91 -10.37 1.68
N ILE A 39 -5.62 -10.70 1.74
CA ILE A 39 -4.53 -9.71 1.59
C ILE A 39 -4.57 -9.07 0.19
N GLY A 40 -4.86 -9.84 -0.86
CA GLY A 40 -4.99 -9.33 -2.21
C GLY A 40 -6.10 -8.27 -2.34
N GLN A 41 -7.28 -8.57 -1.78
CA GLN A 41 -8.41 -7.62 -1.76
C GLN A 41 -8.07 -6.36 -0.97
N ALA A 42 -7.44 -6.51 0.21
CA ALA A 42 -7.02 -5.38 1.04
C ALA A 42 -6.03 -4.47 0.29
N ARG A 43 -5.08 -5.04 -0.47
CA ARG A 43 -4.12 -4.27 -1.27
C ARG A 43 -4.81 -3.45 -2.36
N MET A 44 -5.76 -4.04 -3.08
CA MET A 44 -6.51 -3.31 -4.13
C MET A 44 -7.36 -2.18 -3.53
N ALA A 45 -8.00 -2.43 -2.38
CA ALA A 45 -8.72 -1.40 -1.65
C ALA A 45 -7.79 -0.27 -1.20
N ALA A 46 -6.60 -0.60 -0.66
CA ALA A 46 -5.60 0.38 -0.25
C ALA A 46 -5.11 1.25 -1.42
N GLN A 47 -4.85 0.66 -2.59
CA GLN A 47 -4.48 1.41 -3.79
C GLN A 47 -5.58 2.36 -4.25
N ARG A 48 -6.84 1.91 -4.21
CA ARG A 48 -8.00 2.76 -4.52
C ARG A 48 -8.13 3.91 -3.52
N MET A 49 -7.98 3.64 -2.23
CA MET A 49 -8.01 4.66 -1.18
C MET A 49 -6.87 5.67 -1.37
N GLN A 50 -5.66 5.21 -1.68
CA GLN A 50 -4.52 6.08 -1.96
C GLN A 50 -4.79 6.98 -3.18
N SER A 51 -5.29 6.42 -4.28
CA SER A 51 -5.65 7.21 -5.47
C SER A 51 -6.70 8.28 -5.15
N GLN A 52 -7.75 7.92 -4.40
CA GLN A 52 -8.76 8.88 -3.96
C GLN A 52 -8.17 9.97 -3.07
N ASN A 53 -7.27 9.63 -2.15
CA ASN A 53 -6.61 10.61 -1.29
C ASN A 53 -5.69 11.53 -2.08
N ASN A 54 -4.94 11.02 -3.07
CA ASN A 54 -4.12 11.84 -3.95
C ASN A 54 -4.99 12.88 -4.70
N LEU A 55 -6.16 12.48 -5.20
CA LEU A 55 -7.10 13.40 -5.83
C LEU A 55 -7.65 14.45 -4.85
N LYS A 56 -7.94 14.07 -3.61
CA LYS A 56 -8.36 15.02 -2.56
C LYS A 56 -7.26 16.04 -2.25
N VAL A 57 -6.01 15.60 -2.15
CA VAL A 57 -4.86 16.48 -1.93
C VAL A 57 -4.70 17.47 -3.08
N ILE A 58 -4.82 17.00 -4.33
CA ILE A 58 -4.80 17.88 -5.52
C ILE A 58 -5.97 18.87 -5.49
N GLY A 59 -7.18 18.42 -5.19
CA GLY A 59 -8.36 19.28 -5.10
C GLY A 59 -8.21 20.37 -4.02
N LEU A 60 -7.70 20.00 -2.85
CA LEU A 60 -7.39 20.94 -1.78
C LEU A 60 -6.33 21.97 -2.21
N ALA A 61 -5.27 21.51 -2.89
CA ALA A 61 -4.24 22.41 -3.42
C ALA A 61 -4.78 23.38 -4.46
N LEU A 62 -5.70 22.95 -5.33
CA LEU A 62 -6.38 23.82 -6.29
C LEU A 62 -7.26 24.86 -5.60
N HIS A 63 -7.97 24.47 -4.54
CA HIS A 63 -8.74 25.41 -3.72
C HIS A 63 -7.82 26.44 -3.03
N ASN A 64 -6.73 25.99 -2.41
CA ASN A 64 -5.77 26.89 -1.77
C ASN A 64 -5.12 27.85 -2.78
N TYR A 65 -4.82 27.38 -3.99
CA TYR A 65 -4.36 28.24 -5.09
C TYR A 65 -5.42 29.29 -5.43
N HIS A 66 -6.69 28.89 -5.58
CA HIS A 66 -7.78 29.82 -5.85
C HIS A 66 -7.96 30.86 -4.74
N ASP A 67 -7.88 30.45 -3.48
CA ASP A 67 -7.99 31.36 -2.33
C ASP A 67 -6.85 32.38 -2.30
N THR A 68 -5.66 32.00 -2.78
CA THR A 68 -4.46 32.85 -2.83
C THR A 68 -4.45 33.80 -4.03
N TYR A 69 -4.79 33.30 -5.23
CA TYR A 69 -4.64 34.03 -6.50
C TYR A 69 -5.96 34.47 -7.14
N GLY A 70 -7.10 34.16 -6.52
CA GLY A 70 -8.44 34.52 -6.99
C GLY A 70 -8.91 33.79 -8.26
N THR A 71 -8.10 32.88 -8.80
CA THR A 71 -8.36 32.15 -10.05
C THR A 71 -7.84 30.71 -9.93
N LEU A 72 -8.36 29.78 -10.74
CA LEU A 72 -7.75 28.46 -10.86
C LEU A 72 -6.46 28.54 -11.69
N PRO A 73 -5.49 27.63 -11.50
CA PRO A 73 -4.23 27.71 -12.22
C PRO A 73 -4.45 27.53 -13.74
N PRO A 74 -3.79 28.36 -14.58
CA PRO A 74 -3.86 28.22 -16.03
C PRO A 74 -3.21 26.91 -16.48
N ALA A 75 -3.61 26.40 -17.65
CA ALA A 75 -3.09 25.13 -18.17
C ALA A 75 -1.55 25.10 -18.25
N TYR A 76 -0.95 26.24 -18.62
CA TYR A 76 0.48 26.48 -18.60
C TYR A 76 0.82 27.94 -18.31
N ILE A 77 2.07 28.19 -17.93
CA ILE A 77 2.71 29.50 -17.84
C ILE A 77 3.61 29.66 -19.08
N PRO A 78 3.48 30.75 -19.85
CA PRO A 78 4.36 31.02 -20.99
C PRO A 78 5.75 31.48 -20.53
N ASP A 79 6.78 31.24 -21.36
CA ASP A 79 8.09 31.89 -21.25
C ASP A 79 8.06 33.32 -21.85
N GLU A 80 9.23 33.97 -21.89
CA GLU A 80 9.39 35.32 -22.46
C GLU A 80 9.00 35.40 -23.95
N ASP A 81 9.14 34.30 -24.70
CA ASP A 81 8.79 34.18 -26.11
C ASP A 81 7.32 33.74 -26.33
N GLY A 82 6.55 33.60 -25.25
CA GLY A 82 5.15 33.19 -25.26
C GLY A 82 4.94 31.68 -25.44
N GLN A 83 6.00 30.87 -25.40
CA GLN A 83 5.91 29.42 -25.55
C GLN A 83 5.52 28.75 -24.22
N PRO A 84 4.76 27.65 -24.22
CA PRO A 84 4.39 26.94 -22.99
C PRO A 84 5.62 26.41 -22.24
N MET A 85 5.89 26.91 -21.03
CA MET A 85 7.07 26.55 -20.23
C MET A 85 6.73 25.59 -19.08
N HIS A 86 5.77 25.97 -18.23
CA HIS A 86 5.41 25.20 -17.02
C HIS A 86 3.94 24.87 -16.96
N SER A 87 3.60 23.63 -16.59
CA SER A 87 2.22 23.19 -16.43
C SER A 87 1.60 23.77 -15.15
N TRP A 88 0.27 23.86 -15.11
CA TRP A 88 -0.53 24.12 -13.88
C TRP A 88 -0.06 23.32 -12.65
N ARG A 89 0.50 22.13 -12.88
CA ARG A 89 1.00 21.25 -11.81
C ARG A 89 2.14 21.87 -11.01
N VAL A 90 2.99 22.67 -11.64
CA VAL A 90 4.12 23.36 -10.97
C VAL A 90 3.56 24.40 -10.00
N LEU A 91 2.53 25.13 -10.42
CA LEU A 91 1.87 26.18 -9.64
C LEU A 91 1.21 25.67 -8.35
N ILE A 92 0.80 24.40 -8.30
CA ILE A 92 0.19 23.83 -7.10
C ILE A 92 1.20 23.19 -6.14
N LEU A 93 2.48 23.06 -6.52
CA LEU A 93 3.51 22.39 -5.71
C LEU A 93 3.64 22.99 -4.28
N PRO A 94 3.60 24.32 -4.09
CA PRO A 94 3.66 24.90 -2.75
C PRO A 94 2.49 24.47 -1.85
N PHE A 95 1.33 24.19 -2.45
CA PHE A 95 0.10 23.81 -1.75
C PHE A 95 -0.04 22.30 -1.51
N VAL A 96 0.90 21.49 -2.03
CA VAL A 96 1.03 20.05 -1.72
C VAL A 96 2.31 19.75 -0.92
N GLU A 97 2.83 20.75 -0.20
CA GLU A 97 4.04 20.67 0.62
C GLU A 97 5.33 20.32 -0.16
N ALA A 98 5.31 20.49 -1.48
CA ALA A 98 6.44 20.18 -2.36
C ALA A 98 7.30 21.42 -2.68
N ASN A 99 7.48 22.33 -1.72
CA ASN A 99 8.24 23.57 -1.88
C ASN A 99 9.69 23.35 -2.35
N HIS A 100 10.32 22.27 -1.89
CA HIS A 100 11.68 21.91 -2.31
C HIS A 100 11.79 21.55 -3.80
N ILE A 101 10.70 21.06 -4.41
CA ILE A 101 10.61 20.79 -5.84
C ILE A 101 10.27 22.08 -6.57
N TYR A 102 9.36 22.88 -6.02
CA TYR A 102 8.98 24.18 -6.59
C TYR A 102 10.19 25.10 -6.77
N ALA A 103 11.10 25.15 -5.80
CA ALA A 103 12.33 25.94 -5.85
C ALA A 103 13.32 25.55 -6.96
N GLN A 104 13.09 24.45 -7.68
CA GLN A 104 13.90 24.06 -8.84
C GLN A 104 13.34 24.63 -10.16
N TYR A 105 12.14 25.23 -10.13
CA TYR A 105 11.44 25.81 -11.27
C TYR A 105 11.37 27.35 -11.21
N ASP A 106 11.61 27.95 -10.04
CA ASP A 106 11.88 29.39 -9.90
C ASP A 106 13.30 29.72 -10.38
#